data_AF-A0AAD2CR26-F1
#
_entry.id   AF-A0AAD2CR26-F1
#
_cell.length_a   1.000
_cell.length_b   1.000
_cell.length_c   1.000
_cell.angle_alpha   90.00
_cell.angle_beta   90.00
_cell.angle_gamma   90.00
#
_symmetry.space_group_name_H-M   'P 1'
#
loop_
_entity.id
_entity.type
_entity.pdbx_description
1 polymer ?
#
loop_
_entity_poly.entity_id
_entity_poly.type
_entity_poly.pdbx_seq_one_letter_code
_entity_poly.pdbx_strand_id
1 'polypeptide(L)'
;LASNTYPVTDTEQLFCYDSDSTASGTGGTTGDDTPDDTPNEVGPGTVDPGPETGDQGTGGQDGSQFLPAPGGLRPRPNRPSRPRGGGGRRHLDEITCAGTGQDAEYTTLSQSFQNNGDGTISDLNTGLMWTENVYGDGLTYEQVENEVTIFSLGGYSDWRVPTIKELYTLSEFNGQTGTSQDTNIPYIDTDYFNVKYGTTRYIDGQLWSSNQYTGVIFDNPNSECNFGFNSIDGRIKCYGRTSTKLYVRYVRGNTNVGTNLFSVSGLSRDIIVDAATGLEWTRGDSGSGLDWEESLSYCNDLELGGYNDWKLPDAHQLQSIVDYNRSPDATGTPAIDPLFESTQITNEAGAVDFGWYWTSTTHLDGKPLGSNAIYIAFGRATGYFEAPNGTVIGSVDVHGAGAQRSDPKVGPVPDPNYFGPQGDYRRVYNFARCVRGSSTASPDV
;
A
#
# COMPACT_ATOMS: atom_id res chain seq x y z
N LEU A 1 -21.90 -7.31 22.65
CA LEU A 1 -20.49 -6.98 22.36
C LEU A 1 -20.50 -6.61 20.88
N ALA A 2 -20.31 -5.32 20.55
CA ALA A 2 -20.28 -4.89 19.16
C ALA A 2 -19.24 -5.74 18.43
N SER A 3 -19.60 -6.32 17.28
CA SER A 3 -18.70 -7.15 16.48
C SER A 3 -17.48 -6.30 16.13
N ASN A 4 -16.38 -6.56 16.82
CA ASN A 4 -15.05 -5.97 16.61
C ASN A 4 -14.41 -6.55 15.33
N THR A 5 -15.24 -6.88 14.34
CA THR A 5 -14.82 -7.50 13.10
C THR A 5 -14.23 -6.41 12.22
N TYR A 6 -12.93 -6.47 11.98
CA TYR A 6 -12.28 -5.72 10.90
C TYR A 6 -12.67 -6.45 9.61
N PRO A 7 -13.60 -5.91 8.80
CA PRO A 7 -13.68 -6.42 7.45
C PRO A 7 -12.37 -6.04 6.77
N VAL A 8 -11.59 -7.03 6.39
CA VAL A 8 -10.62 -6.82 5.32
C VAL A 8 -11.46 -6.48 4.09
N THR A 9 -11.51 -5.20 3.74
CA THR A 9 -12.13 -4.72 2.51
C THR A 9 -11.33 -5.28 1.33
N ASP A 10 -11.96 -5.43 0.18
CA ASP A 10 -11.27 -5.93 -1.00
C ASP A 10 -10.39 -4.87 -1.68
N THR A 11 -9.42 -5.32 -2.47
CA THR A 11 -8.62 -4.53 -3.40
C THR A 11 -9.42 -4.01 -4.60
N GLU A 12 -10.70 -4.42 -4.75
CA GLU A 12 -11.62 -4.11 -5.85
C GLU A 12 -11.07 -4.47 -7.25
N GLN A 13 -10.15 -5.44 -7.32
CA GLN A 13 -9.60 -5.86 -8.59
C GLN A 13 -10.67 -6.59 -9.40
N LEU A 14 -10.98 -6.06 -10.59
CA LEU A 14 -12.09 -6.55 -11.43
C LEU A 14 -11.67 -7.62 -12.44
N PHE A 15 -10.38 -7.74 -12.70
CA PHE A 15 -9.84 -8.57 -13.77
C PHE A 15 -8.60 -9.32 -13.32
N CYS A 16 -8.41 -10.49 -13.92
CA CYS A 16 -7.17 -11.25 -13.82
C CYS A 16 -6.31 -10.96 -15.04
N TYR A 17 -5.00 -10.97 -14.84
CA TYR A 17 -4.03 -10.65 -15.88
C TYR A 17 -3.07 -11.81 -16.05
N ASP A 18 -2.78 -12.14 -17.30
CA ASP A 18 -1.77 -13.14 -17.65
C ASP A 18 -0.42 -12.78 -16.99
N SER A 19 0.32 -13.79 -16.55
CA SER A 19 1.71 -13.67 -16.09
C SER A 19 2.68 -13.57 -17.28
N ASP A 20 2.35 -14.18 -18.42
CA ASP A 20 3.23 -14.34 -19.58
C ASP A 20 2.95 -13.32 -20.70
N SER A 21 3.86 -12.37 -20.88
CA SER A 21 3.81 -11.38 -21.97
C SER A 21 4.19 -11.92 -23.36
N THR A 22 3.99 -13.20 -23.66
CA THR A 22 4.43 -13.83 -24.93
C THR A 22 3.57 -13.46 -26.15
N ALA A 23 2.95 -12.27 -26.15
CA ALA A 23 2.47 -11.64 -27.36
C ALA A 23 3.66 -11.38 -28.31
N SER A 24 3.88 -12.33 -29.20
CA SER A 24 4.84 -12.34 -30.29
C SER A 24 4.91 -10.99 -31.01
N GLY A 25 6.01 -10.27 -30.80
CA GLY A 25 6.34 -9.05 -31.53
C GLY A 25 7.85 -8.89 -31.54
N THR A 26 8.46 -9.36 -32.62
CA THR A 26 9.90 -9.27 -32.92
C THR A 26 10.54 -7.95 -32.52
N GLY A 27 11.64 -8.05 -31.76
CA GLY A 27 12.80 -7.15 -31.77
C GLY A 27 12.53 -5.65 -31.80
N GLY A 28 12.65 -5.01 -30.64
CA GLY A 28 12.79 -3.57 -30.54
C GLY A 28 13.24 -3.17 -29.15
N THR A 29 14.54 -2.96 -28.97
CA THR A 29 15.07 -2.12 -27.89
C THR A 29 14.52 -0.71 -28.08
N THR A 30 13.48 -0.36 -27.35
CA THR A 30 12.94 1.00 -27.27
C THR A 30 12.56 1.18 -25.80
N GLY A 31 13.36 1.91 -25.01
CA GLY A 31 13.18 3.35 -24.92
C GLY A 31 11.83 3.57 -24.23
N ASP A 32 11.79 3.39 -22.92
CA ASP A 32 10.53 3.31 -22.20
C ASP A 32 10.41 4.43 -21.17
N ASP A 33 9.65 5.45 -21.58
CA ASP A 33 9.22 6.58 -20.77
C ASP A 33 8.32 6.10 -19.62
N THR A 34 8.91 5.70 -18.50
CA THR A 34 8.34 6.04 -17.20
C THR A 34 8.60 7.53 -16.96
N PRO A 35 7.72 8.28 -16.30
CA PRO A 35 8.03 9.66 -15.94
C PRO A 35 9.38 9.70 -15.23
N ASP A 36 10.24 10.54 -15.77
CA ASP A 36 11.62 10.80 -15.35
C ASP A 36 11.80 10.74 -13.83
N ASP A 37 12.34 9.62 -13.36
CA ASP A 37 12.64 9.34 -11.96
C ASP A 37 13.96 10.07 -11.59
N THR A 38 13.88 11.40 -11.59
CA THR A 38 14.98 12.31 -11.23
C THR A 38 15.05 12.54 -9.71
N PRO A 39 16.23 12.86 -9.15
CA PRO A 39 16.64 12.45 -7.80
C PRO A 39 16.21 13.40 -6.68
N ASN A 40 14.93 13.78 -6.63
CA ASN A 40 14.42 14.72 -5.62
C ASN A 40 13.66 14.08 -4.45
N GLU A 41 13.68 12.74 -4.32
CA GLU A 41 13.45 12.15 -2.99
C GLU A 41 14.73 12.33 -2.17
N VAL A 42 14.88 13.54 -1.63
CA VAL A 42 16.02 13.94 -0.80
C VAL A 42 16.04 13.02 0.43
N GLY A 43 16.97 12.05 0.44
CA GLY A 43 17.37 11.34 1.65
C GLY A 43 17.74 12.35 2.74
N PRO A 44 17.57 12.02 4.03
CA PRO A 44 17.71 12.97 5.12
C PRO A 44 19.10 13.64 5.06
N GLY A 45 19.09 14.93 4.71
CA GLY A 45 20.28 15.74 4.57
C GLY A 45 21.07 15.78 5.87
N THR A 46 22.38 15.60 5.73
CA THR A 46 23.39 15.81 6.77
C THR A 46 23.20 17.17 7.43
N VAL A 47 23.15 17.16 8.76
CA VAL A 47 23.09 18.29 9.67
C VAL A 47 24.26 19.25 9.46
N ASP A 48 24.00 20.56 9.44
CA ASP A 48 24.92 21.59 9.99
C ASP A 48 24.15 22.89 10.33
N PRO A 49 24.61 23.75 11.26
CA PRO A 49 23.77 24.56 12.13
C PRO A 49 23.53 25.97 11.57
N GLY A 50 22.43 26.60 12.01
CA GLY A 50 22.12 28.01 11.72
C GLY A 50 23.08 29.01 12.40
N PRO A 51 22.73 30.31 12.54
CA PRO A 51 21.49 31.00 12.11
C PRO A 51 21.78 32.26 11.25
N GLU A 52 20.74 32.90 10.68
CA GLU A 52 20.49 34.36 10.83
C GLU A 52 19.28 34.86 9.98
N THR A 53 18.30 35.40 10.72
CA THR A 53 17.48 36.62 10.50
C THR A 53 16.92 37.01 9.13
N GLY A 54 15.61 37.27 9.09
CA GLY A 54 14.99 38.11 8.06
C GLY A 54 13.46 38.11 8.09
N ASP A 55 12.88 38.92 8.97
CA ASP A 55 11.46 39.25 9.12
C ASP A 55 10.86 40.01 7.92
N GLN A 56 9.54 39.86 7.66
CA GLN A 56 8.52 40.90 7.40
C GLN A 56 7.42 40.52 6.36
N GLY A 57 6.15 40.64 6.80
CA GLY A 57 5.01 41.22 6.03
C GLY A 57 4.05 40.25 5.31
N THR A 58 2.87 39.87 5.84
CA THR A 58 1.54 40.53 6.00
C THR A 58 0.53 40.39 4.84
N GLY A 59 -0.68 39.93 5.20
CA GLY A 59 -1.98 40.15 4.50
C GLY A 59 -2.37 39.04 3.52
N GLY A 60 -3.60 38.55 3.43
CA GLY A 60 -4.90 38.90 3.98
C GLY A 60 -5.99 38.19 3.13
N GLN A 61 -7.01 37.64 3.81
CA GLN A 61 -8.37 37.24 3.41
C GLN A 61 -8.76 37.17 1.91
N ASP A 62 -9.45 36.09 1.52
CA ASP A 62 -10.86 36.20 1.11
C ASP A 62 -11.61 34.85 1.18
N GLY A 63 -12.87 34.90 1.58
CA GLY A 63 -13.79 33.77 1.63
C GLY A 63 -14.88 33.87 0.58
N SER A 64 -15.37 32.72 0.12
CA SER A 64 -16.72 32.58 -0.45
C SER A 64 -17.11 31.10 -0.33
N GLN A 65 -17.98 30.74 0.62
CA GLN A 65 -19.44 30.71 0.50
C GLN A 65 -19.95 29.99 -0.75
N PHE A 66 -20.26 28.69 -0.62
CA PHE A 66 -21.40 28.07 -1.30
C PHE A 66 -22.13 27.14 -0.31
N LEU A 67 -23.41 27.42 -0.08
CA LEU A 67 -24.34 26.56 0.65
C LEU A 67 -25.12 25.66 -0.33
N PRO A 68 -25.68 24.52 0.14
CA PRO A 68 -25.90 23.32 -0.66
C PRO A 68 -27.30 23.23 -1.25
N ALA A 69 -27.46 22.38 -2.27
CA ALA A 69 -28.75 21.84 -2.69
C ALA A 69 -28.92 20.43 -2.11
N PRO A 70 -30.12 20.05 -1.62
CA PRO A 70 -30.35 18.75 -1.01
C PRO A 70 -30.74 17.70 -2.06
N GLY A 71 -30.32 16.45 -1.85
CA GLY A 71 -31.11 15.30 -2.26
C GLY A 71 -30.35 14.17 -2.97
N GLY A 72 -30.51 12.98 -2.40
CA GLY A 72 -30.61 11.74 -3.14
C GLY A 72 -29.47 10.77 -2.90
N LEU A 73 -29.79 9.63 -2.27
CA LEU A 73 -29.11 8.37 -2.53
C LEU A 73 -29.01 8.20 -4.05
N ARG A 74 -27.82 8.36 -4.64
CA ARG A 74 -27.60 8.06 -6.05
C ARG A 74 -27.30 6.57 -6.15
N PRO A 75 -28.14 5.77 -6.84
CA PRO A 75 -27.73 4.44 -7.25
C PRO A 75 -26.53 4.59 -8.21
N ARG A 76 -25.56 3.68 -8.07
CA ARG A 76 -24.40 3.52 -8.98
C ARG A 76 -24.79 3.86 -10.42
N PRO A 77 -24.11 4.79 -11.12
CA PRO A 77 -24.14 4.76 -12.56
C PRO A 77 -23.47 3.46 -12.98
N ASN A 78 -24.17 2.61 -13.74
CA ASN A 78 -23.51 1.56 -14.52
C ASN A 78 -22.40 2.25 -15.32
N ARG A 79 -21.13 2.01 -14.96
CA ARG A 79 -19.99 2.49 -15.73
C ARG A 79 -20.13 1.89 -17.13
N PRO A 80 -20.34 2.69 -18.19
CA PRO A 80 -20.31 2.15 -19.54
C PRO A 80 -18.87 1.71 -19.80
N SER A 81 -18.68 0.51 -20.31
CA SER A 81 -17.45 0.13 -21.00
C SER A 81 -17.17 1.20 -22.06
N ARG A 82 -16.20 2.08 -21.81
CA ARG A 82 -15.81 3.10 -22.80
C ARG A 82 -15.22 2.38 -24.01
N PRO A 83 -15.67 2.67 -25.24
CA PRO A 83 -15.17 1.99 -26.43
C PRO A 83 -13.72 2.39 -26.70
N ARG A 84 -12.91 1.40 -27.10
CA ARG A 84 -11.52 1.56 -27.54
C ARG A 84 -11.42 2.59 -28.66
N GLY A 85 -10.82 3.75 -28.36
CA GLY A 85 -10.25 4.66 -29.35
C GLY A 85 -8.84 4.17 -29.70
N GLY A 86 -8.62 3.87 -30.98
CA GLY A 86 -7.42 3.19 -31.49
C GLY A 86 -6.11 3.93 -31.22
N GLY A 87 -5.13 3.14 -30.76
CA GLY A 87 -3.74 3.50 -30.52
C GLY A 87 -3.15 2.46 -29.58
N GLY A 88 -2.57 1.40 -30.13
CA GLY A 88 -2.19 0.17 -29.40
C GLY A 88 -1.35 0.46 -28.15
N ARG A 89 -1.91 0.19 -26.98
CA ARG A 89 -1.19 0.09 -25.70
C ARG A 89 -1.17 -1.38 -25.33
N ARG A 90 0.03 -1.94 -25.12
CA ARG A 90 0.23 -3.34 -24.69
C ARG A 90 -0.16 -3.44 -23.21
N HIS A 91 -1.43 -3.70 -22.94
CA HIS A 91 -1.81 -4.36 -21.69
C HIS A 91 -1.45 -5.83 -21.83
N LEU A 92 -1.08 -6.52 -20.75
CA LEU A 92 -1.28 -7.96 -20.74
C LEU A 92 -2.77 -8.23 -20.93
N ASP A 93 -3.09 -9.30 -21.66
CA ASP A 93 -4.48 -9.62 -21.94
C ASP A 93 -5.21 -9.90 -20.62
N GLU A 94 -6.38 -9.28 -20.46
CA GLU A 94 -7.32 -9.66 -19.40
C GLU A 94 -7.75 -11.11 -19.66
N ILE A 95 -7.57 -11.97 -18.65
CA ILE A 95 -7.90 -13.40 -18.72
C ILE A 95 -9.12 -13.72 -17.86
N THR A 96 -9.68 -14.92 -18.07
CA THR A 96 -10.73 -15.43 -17.18
C THR A 96 -10.13 -15.76 -15.82
N CYS A 97 -10.74 -15.28 -14.74
CA CYS A 97 -10.22 -15.47 -13.39
C CYS A 97 -10.35 -16.89 -12.83
N ALA A 98 -11.33 -17.67 -13.31
CA ALA A 98 -11.59 -19.00 -12.76
C ALA A 98 -10.35 -19.91 -12.87
N GLY A 99 -9.90 -20.44 -11.72
CA GLY A 99 -8.76 -21.34 -11.60
C GLY A 99 -7.39 -20.64 -11.62
N THR A 100 -7.33 -19.32 -11.50
CA THR A 100 -6.05 -18.57 -11.53
C THR A 100 -5.45 -18.36 -10.15
N GLY A 101 -6.27 -18.40 -9.10
CA GLY A 101 -5.88 -18.04 -7.73
C GLY A 101 -5.70 -16.54 -7.49
N GLN A 102 -5.83 -15.69 -8.52
CA GLN A 102 -5.70 -14.23 -8.37
C GLN A 102 -6.88 -13.70 -7.53
N ASP A 103 -6.67 -12.57 -6.85
CA ASP A 103 -7.67 -12.02 -5.93
C ASP A 103 -9.04 -11.79 -6.59
N ALA A 104 -9.06 -11.32 -7.85
CA ALA A 104 -10.26 -11.11 -8.65
C ALA A 104 -11.06 -12.40 -8.96
N GLU A 105 -10.54 -13.60 -8.68
CA GLU A 105 -11.30 -14.86 -8.71
C GLU A 105 -12.29 -14.97 -7.55
N TYR A 106 -11.98 -14.36 -6.40
CA TYR A 106 -12.73 -14.54 -5.17
C TYR A 106 -13.78 -13.44 -4.99
N THR A 107 -14.95 -13.80 -4.45
CA THR A 107 -15.92 -12.81 -3.99
C THR A 107 -15.52 -12.30 -2.62
N THR A 108 -15.50 -10.99 -2.47
CA THR A 108 -14.93 -10.26 -1.35
C THR A 108 -15.87 -9.12 -0.93
N LEU A 109 -15.59 -8.48 0.21
CA LEU A 109 -16.38 -7.33 0.65
C LEU A 109 -15.95 -6.07 -0.11
N SER A 110 -16.76 -5.64 -1.08
CA SER A 110 -16.57 -4.36 -1.77
C SER A 110 -16.57 -3.18 -0.79
N GLN A 111 -15.85 -2.13 -1.14
CA GLN A 111 -15.87 -0.89 -0.39
C GLN A 111 -17.29 -0.29 -0.36
N SER A 112 -17.61 0.39 0.74
CA SER A 112 -18.95 0.95 0.95
C SER A 112 -18.86 2.30 1.64
N PHE A 113 -19.03 3.36 0.86
CA PHE A 113 -18.92 4.74 1.33
C PHE A 113 -20.25 5.48 1.24
N GLN A 114 -20.42 6.45 2.13
CA GLN A 114 -21.54 7.40 2.11
C GLN A 114 -21.00 8.82 2.23
N ASN A 115 -21.24 9.66 1.21
CA ASN A 115 -21.01 11.09 1.32
C ASN A 115 -22.11 11.73 2.19
N ASN A 116 -21.72 12.42 3.26
CA ASN A 116 -22.64 13.02 4.23
C ASN A 116 -23.11 14.44 3.83
N GLY A 117 -22.56 15.00 2.75
CA GLY A 117 -22.93 16.32 2.22
C GLY A 117 -22.35 17.51 3.00
N ASP A 118 -21.41 17.27 3.91
CA ASP A 118 -20.80 18.26 4.80
C ASP A 118 -19.25 18.24 4.76
N GLY A 119 -18.68 17.64 3.71
CA GLY A 119 -17.24 17.42 3.54
C GLY A 119 -16.72 16.15 4.22
N THR A 120 -17.59 15.31 4.79
CA THR A 120 -17.21 14.02 5.40
C THR A 120 -17.79 12.83 4.63
N ILE A 121 -17.03 11.73 4.64
CA ILE A 121 -17.39 10.44 4.03
C ILE A 121 -17.43 9.38 5.13
N SER A 122 -18.55 8.68 5.28
CA SER A 122 -18.64 7.52 6.19
C SER A 122 -18.22 6.26 5.44
N ASP A 123 -17.32 5.47 6.04
CA ASP A 123 -17.01 4.10 5.61
C ASP A 123 -17.93 3.13 6.36
N LEU A 124 -18.87 2.55 5.63
CA LEU A 124 -19.92 1.68 6.18
C LEU A 124 -19.41 0.28 6.54
N ASN A 125 -18.23 -0.11 6.04
CA ASN A 125 -17.60 -1.38 6.38
C ASN A 125 -16.80 -1.25 7.69
N THR A 126 -15.98 -0.20 7.80
CA THR A 126 -15.07 -0.04 8.96
C THR A 126 -15.69 0.76 10.11
N GLY A 127 -16.76 1.51 9.85
CA GLY A 127 -17.33 2.46 10.80
C GLY A 127 -16.44 3.70 11.04
N LEU A 128 -15.44 3.91 10.18
CA LEU A 128 -14.64 5.13 10.15
C LEU A 128 -15.43 6.25 9.46
N MET A 129 -15.03 7.48 9.76
CA MET A 129 -15.44 8.65 9.01
C MET A 129 -14.19 9.41 8.58
N TRP A 130 -14.16 9.80 7.32
CA TRP A 130 -13.03 10.39 6.63
C TRP A 130 -13.37 11.80 6.19
N THR A 131 -12.35 12.64 6.07
CA THR A 131 -12.50 13.86 5.29
C THR A 131 -12.63 13.52 3.81
N GLU A 132 -13.51 14.21 3.08
CA GLU A 132 -13.65 14.08 1.61
C GLU A 132 -12.44 14.67 0.88
N ASN A 133 -11.90 15.78 1.41
CA ASN A 133 -10.74 16.47 0.87
C ASN A 133 -9.43 16.00 1.51
N VAL A 134 -8.34 16.30 0.80
CA VAL A 134 -6.96 16.17 1.24
C VAL A 134 -6.45 17.53 1.74
N TYR A 135 -5.79 17.52 2.90
CA TYR A 135 -5.28 18.67 3.63
C TYR A 135 -3.75 18.67 3.72
N GLY A 136 -3.19 19.70 4.36
CA GLY A 136 -1.77 19.79 4.65
C GLY A 136 -0.90 20.00 3.42
N ASP A 137 -1.22 20.98 2.57
CA ASP A 137 -0.53 21.32 1.31
C ASP A 137 1.01 21.45 1.44
N GLY A 138 1.70 20.31 1.46
CA GLY A 138 3.14 20.21 1.67
C GLY A 138 3.59 20.43 3.12
N LEU A 139 2.96 19.76 4.09
CA LEU A 139 3.35 19.83 5.50
C LEU A 139 4.24 18.68 5.94
N THR A 140 5.16 18.98 6.87
CA THR A 140 5.89 17.94 7.61
C THR A 140 4.94 17.21 8.55
N TYR A 141 5.33 16.01 9.00
CA TYR A 141 4.47 15.22 9.89
C TYR A 141 4.17 15.98 11.21
N GLU A 142 5.18 16.63 11.81
CA GLU A 142 5.00 17.44 13.03
C GLU A 142 4.00 18.60 12.82
N GLN A 143 4.00 19.22 11.65
CA GLN A 143 3.04 20.28 11.33
C GLN A 143 1.62 19.74 11.24
N VAL A 144 1.44 18.56 10.64
CA VAL A 144 0.14 17.88 10.55
C VAL A 144 -0.37 17.47 11.94
N GLU A 145 0.49 16.99 12.83
CA GLU A 145 0.14 16.66 14.21
C GLU A 145 -0.35 17.88 14.98
N ASN A 146 0.23 19.06 14.72
CA ASN A 146 -0.23 20.30 15.34
C ASN A 146 -1.56 20.79 14.73
N GLU A 147 -1.71 20.74 13.39
CA GLU A 147 -2.91 21.20 12.69
C GLU A 147 -4.15 20.42 13.12
N VAL A 148 -4.04 19.09 13.25
CA VAL A 148 -5.19 18.25 13.56
C VAL A 148 -5.80 18.53 14.94
N THR A 149 -5.02 19.05 15.89
CA THR A 149 -5.51 19.36 17.26
C THR A 149 -6.60 20.43 17.32
N ILE A 150 -6.66 21.29 16.31
CA ILE A 150 -7.64 22.37 16.19
C ILE A 150 -8.55 22.19 14.97
N PHE A 151 -8.39 21.08 14.24
CA PHE A 151 -9.15 20.81 13.03
C PHE A 151 -10.61 20.46 13.37
N SER A 152 -11.54 21.05 12.63
CA SER A 152 -12.96 20.74 12.74
C SER A 152 -13.64 20.71 11.37
N LEU A 153 -14.52 19.74 11.19
CA LEU A 153 -15.25 19.50 9.94
C LEU A 153 -16.52 18.69 10.23
N GLY A 154 -17.62 18.94 9.52
CA GLY A 154 -18.88 18.21 9.69
C GLY A 154 -19.49 18.32 11.10
N GLY A 155 -19.13 19.35 11.88
CA GLY A 155 -19.53 19.47 13.28
C GLY A 155 -18.71 18.64 14.28
N TYR A 156 -17.63 18.01 13.83
CA TYR A 156 -16.73 17.19 14.67
C TYR A 156 -15.36 17.86 14.87
N SER A 157 -14.71 17.55 15.99
CA SER A 157 -13.40 18.08 16.39
C SER A 157 -12.46 17.00 16.96
N ASP A 158 -12.83 15.73 16.85
CA ASP A 158 -12.09 14.54 17.30
C ASP A 158 -11.36 13.87 16.13
N TRP A 159 -10.96 14.65 15.13
CA TRP A 159 -10.19 14.19 13.98
C TRP A 159 -8.76 13.82 14.38
N ARG A 160 -8.17 12.86 13.66
CA ARG A 160 -6.79 12.39 13.86
C ARG A 160 -6.14 12.01 12.53
N VAL A 161 -4.81 11.93 12.55
CA VAL A 161 -4.04 11.30 11.47
C VAL A 161 -4.34 9.79 11.49
N PRO A 162 -4.68 9.17 10.34
CA PRO A 162 -4.97 7.74 10.30
C PRO A 162 -3.73 6.91 10.57
N THR A 163 -3.91 5.71 11.12
CA THR A 163 -2.90 4.66 11.00
C THR A 163 -2.81 4.21 9.53
N ILE A 164 -1.70 3.60 9.13
CA ILE A 164 -1.53 3.07 7.78
C ILE A 164 -2.53 1.95 7.49
N LYS A 165 -2.88 1.11 8.49
CA LYS A 165 -3.91 0.07 8.34
C LYS A 165 -5.32 0.64 8.12
N GLU A 166 -5.62 1.81 8.69
CA GLU A 166 -6.87 2.53 8.39
C GLU A 166 -6.81 3.19 7.03
N LEU A 167 -5.74 3.91 6.72
CA LEU A 167 -5.58 4.62 5.45
C LEU A 167 -5.63 3.66 4.27
N TYR A 168 -5.07 2.47 4.44
CA TYR A 168 -5.02 1.44 3.42
C TYR A 168 -6.39 0.78 3.17
N THR A 169 -7.40 0.94 4.03
CA THR A 169 -8.75 0.47 3.71
C THR A 169 -9.40 1.27 2.58
N LEU A 170 -8.83 2.43 2.23
CA LEU A 170 -9.28 3.27 1.11
C LEU A 170 -8.64 2.89 -0.23
N SER A 171 -7.63 2.01 -0.27
CA SER A 171 -6.95 1.72 -1.53
C SER A 171 -7.80 0.86 -2.47
N GLU A 172 -7.69 1.15 -3.77
CA GLU A 172 -8.32 0.39 -4.85
C GLU A 172 -7.27 0.01 -5.91
N PHE A 173 -7.05 -1.29 -6.15
CA PHE A 173 -6.02 -1.79 -7.07
C PHE A 173 -6.50 -2.02 -8.50
N ASN A 174 -7.67 -1.48 -8.83
CA ASN A 174 -8.08 -1.22 -10.21
C ASN A 174 -7.56 0.14 -10.76
N GLY A 175 -6.86 0.92 -9.92
CA GLY A 175 -6.14 2.14 -10.28
C GLY A 175 -4.98 1.90 -11.26
N GLN A 176 -4.45 2.97 -11.87
CA GLN A 176 -3.34 2.93 -12.83
C GLN A 176 -2.49 4.18 -12.68
N THR A 177 -1.19 4.02 -12.41
CA THR A 177 -0.26 5.15 -12.21
C THR A 177 -0.22 6.07 -13.44
N GLY A 178 -0.20 5.48 -14.65
CA GLY A 178 -0.15 6.22 -15.90
C GLY A 178 1.23 6.86 -16.16
N THR A 179 1.28 7.82 -17.09
CA THR A 179 2.50 8.59 -17.41
C THR A 179 2.34 10.09 -17.17
N SER A 180 1.14 10.53 -16.77
CA SER A 180 0.77 11.91 -16.50
C SER A 180 -0.52 11.95 -15.68
N GLN A 181 -0.83 13.11 -15.11
CA GLN A 181 -2.10 13.34 -14.40
C GLN A 181 -3.33 12.99 -15.25
N ASP A 182 -3.33 13.30 -16.55
CA ASP A 182 -4.47 13.00 -17.45
C ASP A 182 -4.66 11.50 -17.74
N THR A 183 -3.61 10.70 -17.53
CA THR A 183 -3.63 9.26 -17.77
C THR A 183 -3.66 8.43 -16.50
N ASN A 184 -3.59 9.10 -15.34
CA ASN A 184 -3.68 8.47 -14.04
C ASN A 184 -5.13 8.08 -13.73
N ILE A 185 -5.29 6.91 -13.12
CA ILE A 185 -6.50 6.50 -12.41
C ILE A 185 -6.04 6.29 -10.96
N PRO A 186 -6.41 7.15 -10.01
CA PRO A 186 -5.98 7.00 -8.63
C PRO A 186 -6.36 5.65 -8.04
N TYR A 187 -5.54 5.15 -7.12
CA TYR A 187 -5.76 3.92 -6.37
C TYR A 187 -6.69 4.18 -5.16
N ILE A 188 -7.81 4.86 -5.39
CA ILE A 188 -8.82 5.25 -4.39
C ILE A 188 -10.13 5.62 -5.11
N ASP A 189 -11.28 5.36 -4.47
CA ASP A 189 -12.59 5.70 -5.04
C ASP A 189 -12.79 7.23 -5.19
N THR A 190 -12.56 7.73 -6.40
CA THR A 190 -12.70 9.16 -6.72
C THR A 190 -14.15 9.67 -6.79
N ASP A 191 -15.16 8.79 -6.69
CA ASP A 191 -16.56 9.23 -6.54
C ASP A 191 -16.83 9.76 -5.11
N TYR A 192 -16.00 9.38 -4.13
CA TYR A 192 -16.10 9.83 -2.74
C TYR A 192 -14.91 10.65 -2.25
N PHE A 193 -13.71 10.44 -2.82
CA PHE A 193 -12.48 11.00 -2.29
C PHE A 193 -11.76 11.87 -3.30
N ASN A 194 -11.58 13.15 -2.97
CA ASN A 194 -10.77 14.05 -3.78
C ASN A 194 -9.28 13.72 -3.60
N VAL A 195 -8.52 13.73 -4.70
CA VAL A 195 -7.06 13.51 -4.69
C VAL A 195 -6.31 14.82 -4.96
N LYS A 196 -5.06 14.91 -4.49
CA LYS A 196 -4.12 15.98 -4.83
C LYS A 196 -2.88 15.37 -5.47
N TYR A 197 -2.45 15.99 -6.55
CA TYR A 197 -1.22 15.66 -7.26
C TYR A 197 -0.11 16.60 -6.82
N GLY A 198 1.12 16.09 -6.83
CA GLY A 198 2.29 16.90 -6.52
C GLY A 198 2.53 18.03 -7.50
N THR A 199 3.15 19.10 -7.01
CA THR A 199 3.53 20.26 -7.83
C THR A 199 4.84 20.04 -8.58
N THR A 200 5.69 19.11 -8.10
CA THR A 200 6.98 18.78 -8.73
C THR A 200 6.82 17.61 -9.68
N ARG A 201 6.33 16.46 -9.20
CA ARG A 201 5.88 15.35 -10.03
C ARG A 201 4.41 15.08 -9.74
N TYR A 202 3.65 14.72 -10.76
CA TYR A 202 2.22 14.40 -10.56
C TYR A 202 2.05 13.21 -9.59
N ILE A 203 2.98 12.26 -9.58
CA ILE A 203 2.99 11.10 -8.67
C ILE A 203 3.26 11.45 -7.20
N ASP A 204 3.61 12.70 -6.86
CA ASP A 204 3.82 13.10 -5.45
C ASP A 204 2.49 13.39 -4.73
N GLY A 205 1.61 12.39 -4.65
CA GLY A 205 0.30 12.46 -3.98
C GLY A 205 0.21 11.62 -2.71
N GLN A 206 1.32 11.53 -1.97
CA GLN A 206 1.43 10.71 -0.76
C GLN A 206 0.64 11.32 0.41
N LEU A 207 0.08 10.44 1.23
CA LEU A 207 -0.70 10.76 2.42
C LEU A 207 0.03 10.26 3.68
N TRP A 208 0.19 11.14 4.67
CA TRP A 208 0.74 10.79 5.97
C TRP A 208 -0.13 9.76 6.70
N SER A 209 0.54 8.81 7.38
CA SER A 209 -0.05 8.00 8.43
C SER A 209 0.69 8.20 9.76
N SER A 210 0.07 7.79 10.87
CA SER A 210 0.62 7.89 12.20
C SER A 210 1.61 6.78 12.57
N ASN A 211 1.82 5.79 11.69
CA ASN A 211 2.74 4.69 11.94
C ASN A 211 4.19 5.12 11.66
N GLN A 212 4.92 5.44 12.73
CA GLN A 212 6.36 5.64 12.67
C GLN A 212 7.08 4.30 12.45
N TYR A 213 8.05 4.26 11.53
CA TYR A 213 8.91 3.10 11.36
C TYR A 213 9.89 2.99 12.52
N THR A 214 10.07 1.77 13.02
CA THR A 214 10.96 1.50 14.15
C THR A 214 12.40 1.22 13.75
N GLY A 215 12.68 1.00 12.46
CA GLY A 215 14.03 0.75 11.94
C GLY A 215 14.74 1.99 11.40
N VAL A 216 15.84 1.75 10.70
CA VAL A 216 16.68 2.80 10.11
C VAL A 216 16.53 2.76 8.59
N ILE A 217 16.39 3.94 7.97
CA ILE A 217 16.41 4.08 6.51
C ILE A 217 17.67 4.82 6.05
N PHE A 218 18.15 4.50 4.86
CA PHE A 218 19.33 5.09 4.24
C PHE A 218 20.60 5.04 5.12
N ASP A 219 20.71 4.02 5.99
CA ASP A 219 21.82 3.81 6.94
C ASP A 219 22.07 5.05 7.84
N ASN A 220 21.01 5.83 8.08
CA ASN A 220 21.08 7.01 8.93
C ASN A 220 20.43 6.70 10.28
N PRO A 221 21.18 6.49 11.37
CA PRO A 221 20.62 6.16 12.68
C PRO A 221 19.73 7.27 13.28
N ASN A 222 19.77 8.49 12.71
CA ASN A 222 18.89 9.59 13.08
C ASN A 222 17.68 9.72 12.15
N SER A 223 17.47 8.76 11.24
CA SER A 223 16.29 8.76 10.37
C SER A 223 15.04 8.52 11.22
N GLU A 224 14.14 9.49 11.22
CA GLU A 224 12.79 9.29 11.71
C GLU A 224 11.85 9.39 10.52
N CYS A 225 11.08 8.34 10.27
CA CYS A 225 10.14 8.32 9.16
C CYS A 225 8.80 7.72 9.59
N ASN A 226 7.74 8.18 8.94
CA ASN A 226 6.41 7.61 9.07
C ASN A 226 6.01 6.94 7.75
N PHE A 227 5.31 5.82 7.84
CA PHE A 227 4.69 5.23 6.66
C PHE A 227 3.64 6.17 6.08
N GLY A 228 3.55 6.20 4.76
CA GLY A 228 2.50 6.90 4.04
C GLY A 228 2.01 6.04 2.89
N PHE A 229 0.76 6.25 2.49
CA PHE A 229 0.17 5.62 1.30
C PHE A 229 0.06 6.65 0.18
N ASN A 230 0.47 6.27 -1.03
CA ASN A 230 0.35 7.11 -2.21
C ASN A 230 -0.86 6.71 -3.05
N SER A 231 -1.93 7.50 -2.96
CA SER A 231 -3.14 7.26 -3.75
C SER A 231 -2.96 7.43 -5.26
N ILE A 232 -1.82 7.98 -5.72
CA ILE A 232 -1.53 8.14 -7.16
C ILE A 232 -0.81 6.93 -7.75
N ASP A 233 0.02 6.24 -6.97
CA ASP A 233 0.86 5.12 -7.44
C ASP A 233 0.69 3.79 -6.67
N GLY A 234 -0.21 3.74 -5.67
CA GLY A 234 -0.63 2.51 -5.00
C GLY A 234 0.35 1.95 -3.96
N ARG A 235 1.37 2.71 -3.52
CA ARG A 235 2.44 2.18 -2.64
C ARG A 235 2.40 2.67 -1.21
N ILE A 236 2.93 1.84 -0.32
CA ILE A 236 3.27 2.20 1.05
C ILE A 236 4.79 2.29 1.17
N LYS A 237 5.29 3.45 1.60
CA LYS A 237 6.72 3.69 1.86
C LYS A 237 6.89 4.49 3.14
N CYS A 238 8.09 4.50 3.70
CA CYS A 238 8.44 5.37 4.81
C CYS A 238 9.00 6.70 4.33
N TYR A 239 8.53 7.81 4.92
CA TYR A 239 8.90 9.18 4.54
C TYR A 239 9.42 9.95 5.75
N GLY A 240 10.53 10.67 5.57
CA GLY A 240 11.21 11.38 6.65
C GLY A 240 10.31 12.44 7.30
N ARG A 241 10.10 12.36 8.62
CA ARG A 241 9.12 13.18 9.35
C ARG A 241 9.38 14.68 9.23
N THR A 242 10.66 15.07 9.19
CA THR A 242 11.11 16.47 9.18
C THR A 242 11.61 16.93 7.81
N SER A 243 12.04 16.00 6.95
CA SER A 243 12.61 16.29 5.63
C SER A 243 11.59 16.22 4.49
N THR A 244 10.46 15.54 4.70
CA THR A 244 9.45 15.31 3.67
C THR A 244 8.19 16.12 3.96
N LYS A 245 7.54 16.56 2.89
CA LYS A 245 6.29 17.33 2.92
C LYS A 245 5.24 16.59 2.12
N LEU A 246 4.25 16.05 2.82
CA LEU A 246 3.17 15.26 2.22
C LEU A 246 1.82 15.88 2.56
N TYR A 247 0.77 15.29 1.99
CA TYR A 247 -0.59 15.65 2.34
C TYR A 247 -1.15 14.75 3.45
N VAL A 248 -2.35 15.04 3.93
CA VAL A 248 -3.06 14.22 4.92
C VAL A 248 -4.55 14.13 4.61
N ARG A 249 -5.14 12.96 4.85
CA ARG A 249 -6.60 12.78 4.95
C ARG A 249 -6.90 12.41 6.39
N TYR A 250 -7.71 13.20 7.07
CA TYR A 250 -8.01 12.93 8.48
C TYR A 250 -9.12 11.89 8.62
N VAL A 251 -9.06 11.17 9.73
CA VAL A 251 -10.02 10.13 10.09
C VAL A 251 -10.55 10.36 11.49
N ARG A 252 -11.74 9.82 11.79
CA ARG A 252 -12.32 9.73 13.13
C ARG A 252 -13.17 8.47 13.25
N GLY A 253 -13.62 8.16 14.47
CA GLY A 253 -14.50 7.01 14.74
C GLY A 253 -13.73 5.77 15.20
N ASN A 254 -14.10 4.60 14.67
CA ASN A 254 -13.64 3.29 15.13
C ASN A 254 -12.11 3.18 15.26
N THR A 255 -11.60 2.97 16.48
CA THR A 255 -10.15 2.84 16.74
C THR A 255 -9.66 1.39 16.71
N ASN A 256 -10.54 0.42 16.46
CA ASN A 256 -10.18 -1.00 16.43
C ASN A 256 -9.82 -1.48 15.01
N VAL A 257 -9.96 -0.61 14.00
CA VAL A 257 -9.55 -0.93 12.62
C VAL A 257 -8.05 -1.23 12.60
N GLY A 258 -7.67 -2.37 12.01
CA GLY A 258 -6.28 -2.83 11.96
C GLY A 258 -5.76 -3.52 13.22
N THR A 259 -6.60 -3.76 14.23
CA THR A 259 -6.26 -4.59 15.38
C THR A 259 -6.50 -6.07 15.08
N ASN A 260 -5.53 -6.93 15.42
CA ASN A 260 -5.62 -8.38 15.25
C ASN A 260 -5.79 -9.07 16.61
N LEU A 261 -6.42 -10.25 16.60
CA LEU A 261 -6.56 -11.11 17.77
C LEU A 261 -6.05 -12.52 17.44
N PHE A 262 -4.72 -12.63 17.32
CA PHE A 262 -4.07 -13.86 16.91
C PHE A 262 -4.03 -14.93 18.00
N SER A 263 -4.24 -16.17 17.60
CA SER A 263 -4.04 -17.35 18.44
C SER A 263 -3.64 -18.56 17.59
N VAL A 264 -2.92 -19.52 18.16
CA VAL A 264 -2.68 -20.80 17.48
C VAL A 264 -3.97 -21.62 17.49
N SER A 265 -4.35 -22.18 16.34
CA SER A 265 -5.57 -23.00 16.22
C SER A 265 -5.52 -24.22 17.14
N GLY A 266 -6.67 -24.55 17.73
CA GLY A 266 -6.84 -25.79 18.49
C GLY A 266 -6.81 -27.04 17.61
N LEU A 267 -6.97 -26.89 16.29
CA LEU A 267 -6.99 -27.99 15.33
C LEU A 267 -5.60 -28.34 14.80
N SER A 268 -4.73 -27.34 14.64
CA SER A 268 -3.35 -27.51 14.18
C SER A 268 -2.45 -26.40 14.71
N ARG A 269 -1.22 -26.77 15.11
CA ARG A 269 -0.20 -25.79 15.54
C ARG A 269 0.40 -24.99 14.38
N ASP A 270 0.11 -25.41 13.15
CA ASP A 270 0.59 -24.78 11.93
C ASP A 270 -0.40 -23.74 11.39
N ILE A 271 -1.49 -23.48 12.11
CA ILE A 271 -2.54 -22.52 11.74
C ILE A 271 -2.64 -21.44 12.81
N ILE A 272 -2.62 -20.18 12.39
CA ILE A 272 -2.91 -19.01 13.22
C ILE A 272 -4.32 -18.51 12.89
N VAL A 273 -5.16 -18.36 13.90
CA VAL A 273 -6.50 -17.78 13.79
C VAL A 273 -6.43 -16.32 14.17
N ASP A 274 -6.98 -15.44 13.34
CA ASP A 274 -7.23 -14.05 13.69
C ASP A 274 -8.73 -13.86 14.00
N ALA A 275 -9.07 -13.85 15.28
CA ALA A 275 -10.46 -13.70 15.70
C ALA A 275 -11.04 -12.30 15.40
N ALA A 276 -10.21 -11.30 15.09
CA ALA A 276 -10.67 -9.97 14.72
C ALA A 276 -11.17 -9.92 13.26
N THR A 277 -10.66 -10.78 12.38
CA THR A 277 -11.01 -10.77 10.94
C THR A 277 -11.79 -12.01 10.51
N GLY A 278 -11.74 -13.07 11.33
CA GLY A 278 -12.26 -14.38 10.97
C GLY A 278 -11.37 -15.15 9.99
N LEU A 279 -10.20 -14.60 9.65
CA LEU A 279 -9.23 -15.25 8.77
C LEU A 279 -8.35 -16.23 9.55
N GLU A 280 -7.96 -17.30 8.87
CA GLU A 280 -6.93 -18.22 9.35
C GLU A 280 -5.74 -18.19 8.40
N TRP A 281 -4.55 -18.36 8.96
CA TRP A 281 -3.28 -18.17 8.27
C TRP A 281 -2.37 -19.37 8.47
N THR A 282 -1.55 -19.69 7.47
CA THR A 282 -0.43 -20.59 7.68
C THR A 282 0.55 -19.95 8.66
N ARG A 283 1.01 -20.72 9.64
CA ARG A 283 1.98 -20.25 10.63
C ARG A 283 3.37 -20.12 10.03
N GLY A 284 3.80 -21.08 9.22
CA GLY A 284 5.00 -20.99 8.40
C GLY A 284 4.73 -20.33 7.04
N ASP A 285 5.82 -19.96 6.37
CA ASP A 285 5.83 -19.50 4.98
C ASP A 285 6.31 -20.61 4.02
N SER A 286 6.45 -20.28 2.74
CA SER A 286 6.91 -21.19 1.69
C SER A 286 8.32 -21.77 1.90
N GLY A 287 9.11 -21.28 2.87
CA GLY A 287 10.48 -21.75 3.13
C GLY A 287 11.53 -21.27 2.13
N SER A 288 11.11 -20.85 0.93
CA SER A 288 11.94 -20.23 -0.10
C SER A 288 11.13 -19.23 -0.92
N GLY A 289 11.83 -18.34 -1.62
CA GLY A 289 11.20 -17.46 -2.60
C GLY A 289 10.64 -18.25 -3.78
N LEU A 290 9.46 -17.85 -4.24
CA LEU A 290 8.70 -18.40 -5.36
C LEU A 290 8.40 -17.24 -6.32
N ASP A 291 8.30 -17.51 -7.61
CA ASP A 291 7.67 -16.53 -8.49
C ASP A 291 6.17 -16.37 -8.16
N TRP A 292 5.51 -15.44 -8.83
CA TRP A 292 4.13 -15.10 -8.48
C TRP A 292 3.15 -16.24 -8.76
N GLU A 293 3.30 -16.96 -9.88
CA GLU A 293 2.41 -18.05 -10.28
C GLU A 293 2.65 -19.32 -9.46
N GLU A 294 3.93 -19.59 -9.12
CA GLU A 294 4.31 -20.62 -8.16
C GLU A 294 3.71 -20.34 -6.78
N SER A 295 3.60 -19.07 -6.36
CA SER A 295 3.00 -18.69 -5.07
C SER A 295 1.49 -18.89 -5.04
N LEU A 296 0.79 -18.57 -6.13
CA LEU A 296 -0.64 -18.86 -6.29
C LEU A 296 -0.90 -20.36 -6.22
N SER A 297 -0.11 -21.14 -6.97
CA SER A 297 -0.21 -22.60 -6.99
C SER A 297 0.12 -23.22 -5.63
N TYR A 298 1.20 -22.76 -4.97
CA TYR A 298 1.62 -23.22 -3.65
C TYR A 298 0.49 -23.12 -2.63
N CYS A 299 -0.25 -22.01 -2.61
CA CYS A 299 -1.35 -21.86 -1.68
C CYS A 299 -2.60 -22.63 -2.09
N ASN A 300 -2.96 -22.66 -3.38
CA ASN A 300 -4.14 -23.38 -3.84
C ASN A 300 -4.03 -24.90 -3.69
N ASP A 301 -2.81 -25.45 -3.80
CA ASP A 301 -2.54 -26.89 -3.66
C ASP A 301 -2.26 -27.29 -2.20
N LEU A 302 -2.22 -26.35 -1.26
CA LEU A 302 -1.87 -26.61 0.13
C LEU A 302 -2.97 -27.41 0.84
N GLU A 303 -2.60 -28.58 1.37
CA GLU A 303 -3.40 -29.32 2.35
C GLU A 303 -2.79 -29.17 3.75
N LEU A 304 -3.44 -28.39 4.62
CA LEU A 304 -2.93 -28.13 5.97
C LEU A 304 -4.05 -28.12 7.01
N GLY A 305 -3.83 -28.83 8.13
CA GLY A 305 -4.77 -28.91 9.23
C GLY A 305 -6.13 -29.54 8.88
N GLY A 306 -6.19 -30.33 7.80
CA GLY A 306 -7.42 -30.92 7.27
C GLY A 306 -8.19 -30.02 6.30
N TYR A 307 -7.62 -28.87 5.92
CA TYR A 307 -8.20 -27.92 4.97
C TYR A 307 -7.42 -27.87 3.67
N ASN A 308 -8.11 -27.59 2.58
CA ASN A 308 -7.60 -27.49 1.21
C ASN A 308 -8.17 -26.28 0.45
N ASP A 309 -8.69 -25.29 1.18
CA ASP A 309 -9.26 -24.04 0.69
C ASP A 309 -8.33 -22.84 0.99
N TRP A 310 -7.02 -23.12 1.06
CA TRP A 310 -5.99 -22.11 1.22
C TRP A 310 -5.81 -21.33 -0.08
N LYS A 311 -5.50 -20.04 0.06
CA LYS A 311 -5.21 -19.15 -1.08
C LYS A 311 -4.10 -18.18 -0.74
N LEU A 312 -3.48 -17.62 -1.77
CA LEU A 312 -2.57 -16.49 -1.61
C LEU A 312 -3.40 -15.25 -1.22
N PRO A 313 -3.04 -14.53 -0.14
CA PRO A 313 -3.82 -13.39 0.35
C PRO A 313 -3.80 -12.24 -0.66
N ASP A 314 -4.91 -11.51 -0.76
CA ASP A 314 -4.90 -10.21 -1.44
C ASP A 314 -4.06 -9.18 -0.66
N ALA A 315 -3.83 -8.00 -1.27
CA ALA A 315 -2.99 -6.97 -0.67
C ALA A 315 -3.54 -6.43 0.66
N HIS A 316 -4.86 -6.28 0.81
CA HIS A 316 -5.47 -5.84 2.06
C HIS A 316 -5.35 -6.92 3.15
N GLN A 317 -5.54 -8.19 2.80
CA GLN A 317 -5.37 -9.32 3.71
C GLN A 317 -3.94 -9.38 4.23
N LEU A 318 -2.94 -9.36 3.34
CA LEU A 318 -1.54 -9.47 3.76
C LEU A 318 -1.05 -8.23 4.52
N GLN A 319 -1.52 -7.03 4.16
CA GLN A 319 -1.18 -5.82 4.90
C GLN A 319 -1.81 -5.82 6.31
N SER A 320 -2.98 -6.43 6.47
CA SER A 320 -3.69 -6.46 7.75
C SER A 320 -2.93 -7.17 8.88
N ILE A 321 -1.95 -8.02 8.56
CA ILE A 321 -1.13 -8.75 9.54
C ILE A 321 0.24 -8.12 9.79
N VAL A 322 0.57 -6.99 9.14
CA VAL A 322 1.82 -6.26 9.41
C VAL A 322 1.80 -5.68 10.83
N ASP A 323 2.88 -5.89 11.57
CA ASP A 323 3.13 -5.23 12.86
C ASP A 323 4.16 -4.12 12.69
N TYR A 324 3.66 -2.89 12.58
CA TYR A 324 4.48 -1.68 12.40
C TYR A 324 5.32 -1.29 13.63
N ASN A 325 5.20 -2.00 14.76
CA ASN A 325 6.07 -1.82 15.92
C ASN A 325 7.29 -2.76 15.89
N ARG A 326 7.45 -3.54 14.82
CA ARG A 326 8.52 -4.53 14.68
C ARG A 326 9.26 -4.32 13.37
N SER A 327 10.57 -4.46 13.45
CA SER A 327 11.45 -4.48 12.30
C SER A 327 12.72 -5.28 12.62
N PRO A 328 13.47 -5.69 11.59
CA PRO A 328 14.78 -6.33 11.78
C PRO A 328 15.74 -5.47 12.62
N ASP A 329 15.74 -4.16 12.45
CA ASP A 329 16.61 -3.25 13.21
C ASP A 329 16.16 -3.06 14.66
N ALA A 330 14.86 -2.92 14.90
CA ALA A 330 14.33 -2.61 16.23
C ALA A 330 14.26 -3.84 17.15
N THR A 331 13.92 -5.00 16.57
CA THR A 331 13.53 -6.19 17.33
C THR A 331 14.29 -7.45 16.93
N GLY A 332 15.08 -7.42 15.84
CA GLY A 332 15.70 -8.62 15.27
C GLY A 332 14.69 -9.61 14.68
N THR A 333 13.46 -9.18 14.42
CA THR A 333 12.34 -10.02 13.94
C THR A 333 11.62 -9.35 12.76
N PRO A 334 10.87 -10.11 11.93
CA PRO A 334 10.04 -9.52 10.88
C PRO A 334 8.94 -8.60 11.45
N ALA A 335 8.39 -7.74 10.59
CA ALA A 335 7.27 -6.85 10.87
C ALA A 335 5.91 -7.61 10.95
N ILE A 336 5.82 -8.64 11.79
CA ILE A 336 4.64 -9.49 12.00
C ILE A 336 4.61 -10.03 13.43
N ASP A 337 3.43 -10.42 13.91
CA ASP A 337 3.26 -11.01 15.24
C ASP A 337 4.16 -12.26 15.45
N PRO A 338 4.84 -12.41 16.61
CA PRO A 338 5.72 -13.55 16.88
C PRO A 338 5.08 -14.94 16.87
N LEU A 339 3.75 -15.05 16.81
CA LEU A 339 3.09 -16.33 16.58
C LEU A 339 3.37 -16.88 15.17
N PHE A 340 3.64 -16.01 14.20
CA PHE A 340 4.03 -16.40 12.86
C PHE A 340 5.51 -16.77 12.79
N GLU A 341 5.83 -17.76 11.96
CA GLU A 341 7.19 -18.18 11.65
C GLU A 341 7.55 -17.66 10.26
N SER A 342 8.66 -16.93 10.17
CA SER A 342 9.19 -16.40 8.90
C SER A 342 10.60 -16.91 8.67
N THR A 343 10.86 -17.33 7.43
CA THR A 343 12.17 -17.79 7.00
C THR A 343 13.19 -16.63 7.03
N GLN A 344 14.31 -16.86 7.72
CA GLN A 344 15.42 -15.92 7.75
C GLN A 344 16.22 -16.01 6.44
N ILE A 345 16.59 -14.86 5.89
CA ILE A 345 17.41 -14.73 4.70
C ILE A 345 18.68 -13.92 4.95
N THR A 346 19.59 -13.93 3.99
CA THR A 346 20.65 -12.92 3.86
C THR A 346 20.26 -11.97 2.75
N ASN A 347 20.10 -10.68 3.06
CA ASN A 347 19.69 -9.67 2.08
C ASN A 347 20.84 -9.21 1.18
N GLU A 348 20.56 -8.26 0.29
CA GLU A 348 21.50 -7.70 -0.69
C GLU A 348 22.65 -6.90 -0.07
N ALA A 349 22.56 -6.57 1.23
CA ALA A 349 23.62 -5.96 2.02
C ALA A 349 24.47 -7.00 2.79
N GLY A 350 24.18 -8.30 2.65
CA GLY A 350 24.82 -9.36 3.42
C GLY A 350 24.35 -9.47 4.87
N ALA A 351 23.25 -8.78 5.23
CA ALA A 351 22.71 -8.77 6.58
C ALA A 351 21.63 -9.84 6.78
N VAL A 352 21.45 -10.27 8.03
CA VAL A 352 20.32 -11.11 8.45
C VAL A 352 19.02 -10.30 8.27
N ASP A 353 18.06 -10.91 7.58
CA ASP A 353 16.79 -10.27 7.24
C ASP A 353 15.66 -11.30 7.06
N PHE A 354 14.49 -10.80 6.64
CA PHE A 354 13.31 -11.60 6.33
C PHE A 354 12.78 -11.26 4.94
N GLY A 355 11.95 -12.16 4.41
CA GLY A 355 11.43 -12.06 3.05
C GLY A 355 10.46 -10.91 2.82
N TRP A 356 10.21 -10.68 1.53
CA TRP A 356 9.00 -10.00 1.07
C TRP A 356 8.01 -11.07 0.63
N TYR A 357 6.73 -10.78 0.71
CA TYR A 357 5.68 -11.78 0.53
C TYR A 357 4.72 -11.35 -0.55
N TRP A 358 4.48 -12.25 -1.50
CA TRP A 358 3.53 -12.04 -2.57
C TRP A 358 2.11 -11.94 -2.05
N THR A 359 1.34 -11.07 -2.71
CA THR A 359 -0.13 -11.04 -2.63
C THR A 359 -0.69 -11.63 -3.93
N SER A 360 -1.97 -11.99 -3.96
CA SER A 360 -2.68 -12.36 -5.19
C SER A 360 -3.15 -11.15 -6.01
N THR A 361 -2.78 -9.93 -5.61
CA THR A 361 -3.18 -8.67 -6.23
C THR A 361 -2.18 -8.22 -7.30
N THR A 362 -2.69 -7.96 -8.50
CA THR A 362 -1.92 -7.36 -9.59
C THR A 362 -1.72 -5.87 -9.33
N HIS A 363 -0.50 -5.38 -9.51
CA HIS A 363 -0.25 -3.95 -9.53
C HIS A 363 -0.32 -3.44 -10.96
N LEU A 364 -1.31 -2.61 -11.29
CA LEU A 364 -1.46 -2.00 -12.61
C LEU A 364 -0.53 -0.80 -12.81
N ASP A 365 0.76 -1.08 -12.64
CA ASP A 365 1.85 -0.15 -12.86
C ASP A 365 2.96 -0.82 -13.68
N GLY A 366 3.71 0.01 -14.41
CA GLY A 366 4.75 -0.44 -15.33
C GLY A 366 4.25 -0.79 -16.74
N LYS A 367 5.15 -1.33 -17.56
CA LYS A 367 4.91 -1.65 -18.96
C LYS A 367 5.47 -3.05 -19.28
N PRO A 368 4.64 -3.98 -19.80
CA PRO A 368 3.20 -3.84 -20.03
C PRO A 368 2.41 -3.77 -18.71
N LEU A 369 1.27 -3.07 -18.71
CA LEU A 369 0.39 -3.04 -17.54
C LEU A 369 -0.09 -4.45 -17.18
N GLY A 370 -0.10 -4.76 -15.89
CA GLY A 370 -0.47 -6.08 -15.36
C GLY A 370 0.71 -7.05 -15.19
N SER A 371 1.92 -6.67 -15.60
CA SER A 371 3.12 -7.52 -15.46
C SER A 371 3.67 -7.63 -14.05
N ASN A 372 3.21 -6.77 -13.14
CA ASN A 372 3.68 -6.70 -11.78
C ASN A 372 2.58 -7.14 -10.81
N ALA A 373 2.97 -7.70 -9.68
CA ALA A 373 2.08 -8.00 -8.57
C ALA A 373 2.57 -7.31 -7.29
N ILE A 374 1.67 -7.15 -6.33
CA ILE A 374 2.00 -6.49 -5.07
C ILE A 374 2.72 -7.46 -4.15
N TYR A 375 3.75 -6.96 -3.47
CA TYR A 375 4.35 -7.62 -2.32
C TYR A 375 4.33 -6.72 -1.08
N ILE A 376 4.34 -7.35 0.10
CA ILE A 376 4.54 -6.69 1.40
C ILE A 376 5.90 -7.11 1.98
N ALA A 377 6.71 -6.14 2.39
CA ALA A 377 8.03 -6.38 2.95
C ALA A 377 7.94 -6.63 4.47
N PHE A 378 8.07 -7.88 4.92
CA PHE A 378 8.14 -8.19 6.35
C PHE A 378 9.57 -8.06 6.90
N GLY A 379 10.58 -8.20 6.06
CA GLY A 379 11.95 -7.72 6.31
C GLY A 379 12.17 -6.30 5.77
N ARG A 380 13.43 -5.85 5.72
CA ARG A 380 13.78 -4.52 5.16
C ARG A 380 13.37 -4.40 3.70
N ALA A 381 12.90 -3.24 3.30
CA ALA A 381 12.55 -2.93 1.92
C ALA A 381 13.76 -2.25 1.25
N THR A 382 14.67 -3.09 0.76
CA THR A 382 16.01 -2.68 0.36
C THR A 382 16.10 -2.05 -1.03
N GLY A 383 17.11 -1.21 -1.23
CA GLY A 383 17.54 -0.68 -2.51
C GLY A 383 19.04 -0.41 -2.56
N TYR A 384 19.62 -0.33 -3.76
CA TYR A 384 20.97 0.12 -4.02
C TYR A 384 20.99 1.64 -4.19
N PHE A 385 21.23 2.37 -3.10
CA PHE A 385 21.09 3.82 -3.10
C PHE A 385 22.39 4.55 -3.43
N GLU A 386 22.29 5.47 -4.39
CA GLU A 386 23.30 6.51 -4.66
C GLU A 386 22.67 7.88 -4.42
N ALA A 387 23.24 8.64 -3.49
CA ALA A 387 22.74 9.96 -3.15
C ALA A 387 22.91 10.94 -4.33
N PRO A 388 22.09 12.01 -4.41
CA PRO A 388 22.14 12.97 -5.53
C PRO A 388 23.51 13.65 -5.74
N ASN A 389 24.36 13.67 -4.71
CA ASN A 389 25.73 14.20 -4.77
C ASN A 389 26.78 13.19 -5.29
N GLY A 390 26.35 12.00 -5.74
CA GLY A 390 27.20 10.90 -6.21
C GLY A 390 27.77 10.03 -5.09
N THR A 391 27.34 10.21 -3.84
CA THR A 391 27.77 9.35 -2.73
C THR A 391 27.01 8.02 -2.79
N VAL A 392 27.73 6.94 -3.02
CA VAL A 392 27.16 5.58 -2.99
C VAL A 392 26.99 5.14 -1.53
N ILE A 393 25.75 4.90 -1.10
CA ILE A 393 25.43 4.24 0.16
C ILE A 393 25.43 2.71 -0.05
N GLY A 394 24.96 2.26 -1.21
CA GLY A 394 24.88 0.84 -1.57
C GLY A 394 23.57 0.21 -1.09
N SER A 395 23.59 -1.10 -0.85
CA SER A 395 22.41 -1.85 -0.40
C SER A 395 21.97 -1.40 0.99
N VAL A 396 20.79 -0.79 1.09
CA VAL A 396 20.26 -0.23 2.33
C VAL A 396 18.75 -0.35 2.38
N ASP A 397 18.14 -0.32 3.57
CA ASP A 397 16.69 -0.16 3.70
C ASP A 397 16.30 1.25 3.25
N VAL A 398 15.41 1.34 2.26
CA VAL A 398 14.97 2.62 1.67
C VAL A 398 13.51 2.93 1.98
N HIS A 399 12.70 1.91 2.31
CA HIS A 399 11.26 2.08 2.55
C HIS A 399 10.76 1.52 3.89
N GLY A 400 11.55 0.72 4.60
CA GLY A 400 11.19 0.13 5.89
C GLY A 400 10.44 -1.20 5.80
N ALA A 401 10.64 -2.05 6.81
CA ALA A 401 9.80 -3.24 7.03
C ALA A 401 8.35 -2.84 7.36
N GLY A 402 7.41 -3.32 6.56
CA GLY A 402 6.00 -2.90 6.51
C GLY A 402 5.65 -2.11 5.24
N ALA A 403 6.63 -1.84 4.36
CA ALA A 403 6.39 -1.25 3.06
C ALA A 403 5.63 -2.20 2.12
N GLN A 404 4.89 -1.60 1.19
CA GLN A 404 4.17 -2.29 0.12
C GLN A 404 4.61 -1.75 -1.22
N ARG A 405 5.03 -2.66 -2.09
CA ARG A 405 5.49 -2.33 -3.43
C ARG A 405 5.09 -3.43 -4.40
N SER A 406 5.79 -3.53 -5.52
CA SER A 406 5.46 -4.51 -6.54
C SER A 406 6.71 -4.96 -7.27
N ASP A 407 6.71 -6.20 -7.69
CA ASP A 407 7.75 -6.82 -8.49
C ASP A 407 7.16 -7.43 -9.76
N PRO A 408 7.98 -7.68 -10.80
CA PRO A 408 7.56 -8.49 -11.95
C PRO A 408 7.06 -9.86 -11.50
N LYS A 409 5.94 -10.30 -12.08
CA LYS A 409 5.32 -11.59 -11.75
C LYS A 409 6.20 -12.79 -12.11
N VAL A 410 6.96 -12.67 -13.20
CA VAL A 410 7.75 -13.74 -13.82
C VAL A 410 9.06 -13.22 -14.41
N GLY A 411 9.91 -14.15 -14.79
CA GLY A 411 11.14 -13.89 -15.55
C GLY A 411 12.40 -14.01 -14.70
N PRO A 412 13.58 -13.87 -15.33
CA PRO A 412 14.82 -13.81 -14.58
C PRO A 412 14.84 -12.53 -13.73
N VAL A 413 15.56 -12.58 -12.61
CA VAL A 413 15.94 -11.38 -11.87
C VAL A 413 16.64 -10.42 -12.84
N PRO A 414 16.19 -9.15 -12.96
CA PRO A 414 16.80 -8.19 -13.88
C PRO A 414 18.28 -7.92 -13.58
N ASP A 415 19.03 -7.44 -14.56
CA ASP A 415 20.42 -6.96 -14.40
C ASP A 415 20.54 -5.51 -14.93
N PRO A 416 20.80 -4.51 -14.07
CA PRO A 416 20.89 -4.61 -12.61
C PRO A 416 19.55 -5.01 -11.97
N ASN A 417 19.62 -5.68 -10.82
CA ASN A 417 18.44 -6.19 -10.10
C ASN A 417 17.73 -5.11 -9.28
N TYR A 418 17.89 -3.83 -9.63
CA TYR A 418 17.21 -2.71 -9.00
C TYR A 418 16.74 -1.67 -10.01
N PHE A 419 15.82 -0.78 -9.59
CA PHE A 419 15.22 0.23 -10.46
C PHE A 419 14.78 1.49 -9.70
N GLY A 420 14.61 2.61 -10.41
CA GLY A 420 14.08 3.85 -9.84
C GLY A 420 15.11 4.66 -9.01
N PRO A 421 14.71 5.83 -8.47
CA PRO A 421 15.61 6.81 -7.87
C PRO A 421 16.25 6.31 -6.58
N GLN A 422 15.54 5.45 -5.86
CA GLN A 422 16.00 4.85 -4.61
C GLN A 422 16.75 3.52 -4.84
N GLY A 423 16.92 3.11 -6.10
CA GLY A 423 17.58 1.86 -6.46
C GLY A 423 16.87 0.65 -5.90
N ASP A 424 15.55 0.65 -5.99
CA ASP A 424 14.68 -0.35 -5.43
C ASP A 424 14.97 -1.75 -5.97
N TYR A 425 15.34 -2.69 -5.09
CA TYR A 425 15.61 -4.06 -5.51
C TYR A 425 14.35 -4.76 -6.03
N ARG A 426 14.54 -5.59 -7.07
CA ARG A 426 13.54 -6.45 -7.68
C ARG A 426 14.00 -7.89 -7.55
N ARG A 427 13.23 -8.70 -6.83
CA ARG A 427 13.57 -10.10 -6.55
C ARG A 427 12.92 -11.07 -7.51
N VAL A 428 11.70 -10.80 -7.97
CA VAL A 428 10.83 -11.75 -8.72
C VAL A 428 10.45 -13.00 -7.90
N TYR A 429 11.36 -13.52 -7.09
CA TYR A 429 11.14 -14.63 -6.18
C TYR A 429 10.91 -14.09 -4.77
N ASN A 430 9.64 -14.00 -4.37
CA ASN A 430 9.20 -13.56 -3.05
C ASN A 430 8.51 -14.72 -2.31
N PHE A 431 8.40 -14.65 -1.00
CA PHE A 431 7.81 -15.71 -0.19
C PHE A 431 6.28 -15.75 -0.32
N ALA A 432 5.67 -16.88 0.01
CA ALA A 432 4.23 -17.01 0.12
C ALA A 432 3.81 -17.37 1.55
N ARG A 433 2.71 -16.78 2.02
CA ARG A 433 2.01 -17.15 3.25
C ARG A 433 0.53 -17.25 2.89
N CYS A 434 -0.09 -18.39 3.18
CA CYS A 434 -1.45 -18.64 2.71
C CYS A 434 -2.48 -18.26 3.76
N VAL A 435 -3.66 -17.89 3.29
CA VAL A 435 -4.81 -17.50 4.09
C VAL A 435 -6.02 -18.33 3.69
N ARG A 436 -6.97 -18.49 4.60
CA ARG A 436 -8.28 -19.06 4.32
C ARG A 436 -9.39 -18.33 5.10
N GLY A 437 -10.63 -18.59 4.72
CA GLY A 437 -11.82 -17.95 5.28
C GLY A 437 -12.25 -16.70 4.50
N SER A 438 -13.45 -16.20 4.83
CA SER A 438 -14.03 -14.98 4.26
C SER A 438 -14.04 -13.88 5.31
N SER A 439 -13.64 -12.65 4.94
CA SER A 439 -13.77 -11.47 5.81
C SER A 439 -15.23 -11.06 6.09
N THR A 440 -16.21 -11.80 5.55
CA THR A 440 -17.64 -11.64 5.84
C THR A 440 -18.03 -12.41 7.11
N ALA A 441 -17.58 -11.95 8.28
CA ALA A 441 -18.22 -12.35 9.51
C ALA A 441 -19.62 -11.70 9.59
N SER A 442 -20.66 -12.47 9.25
CA SER A 442 -22.04 -12.13 9.60
C SER A 442 -22.18 -12.15 11.14
N PRO A 443 -22.85 -11.16 11.76
CA PRO A 443 -23.08 -11.14 13.20
C PRO A 443 -24.25 -12.08 13.54
N ASP A 444 -24.05 -13.39 13.44
CA ASP A 444 -25.04 -14.36 13.91
C ASP A 444 -24.36 -15.56 14.56
N VAL A 445 -24.07 -15.44 15.87
CA VAL A 445 -24.43 -16.42 16.93
C VAL A 445 -24.72 -15.68 18.23
#